data_AF-A0A1F5NQZ9-F1
#
_entry.id   AF-A0A1F5NQZ9-F1
#
_cell.length_a   1.000
_cell.length_b   1.000
_cell.length_c   1.000
_cell.angle_alpha   90.00
_cell.angle_beta   90.00
_cell.angle_gamma   90.00
#
_symmetry.space_group_name_H-M   'P 1'
#
loop_
_entity.id
_entity.type
_entity.pdbx_description
1 polymer ?
#
loop_
_entity_poly.entity_id
_entity_poly.type
_entity_poly.pdbx_seq_one_letter_code
_entity_poly.pdbx_strand_id
1 'polypeptide(L)'
;MEIIKTISKILSFPLLFLVLIYQKTFSPDHGLARGLFPYGYCKFYPSCSEYARLVLASQGVMGLPKIFKRLLSCRPGQSPAVDLP
;
A
#
# COMPACT_ATOMS: atom_id res chain seq x y z
N MET A 1 3.41 21.83 -13.28
CA MET A 1 3.09 20.84 -12.22
C MET A 1 2.30 19.64 -12.73
N GLU A 2 1.37 19.81 -13.67
CA GLU A 2 0.57 18.69 -14.21
C GLU A 2 1.39 17.66 -15.01
N ILE A 3 2.36 18.09 -15.82
CA ILE A 3 3.26 17.18 -16.57
C ILE A 3 4.05 16.28 -15.61
N ILE A 4 4.58 16.82 -14.51
CA ILE A 4 5.34 16.08 -13.50
C ILE A 4 4.44 15.04 -12.80
N LYS A 5 3.19 15.38 -12.49
CA LYS A 5 2.22 14.44 -11.92
C LYS A 5 1.89 13.31 -12.89
N THR A 6 1.68 13.62 -14.16
CA THR A 6 1.37 12.63 -15.19
C THR A 6 2.54 11.68 -15.42
N ILE A 7 3.76 12.21 -15.58
CA ILE A 7 4.98 11.39 -15.68
C ILE A 7 5.15 10.53 -14.44
N SER A 8 4.92 11.09 -13.25
CA SER A 8 5.03 10.36 -11.98
C SER A 8 4.01 9.21 -11.86
N LYS A 9 2.80 9.37 -12.40
CA LYS A 9 1.80 8.31 -12.47
C LYS A 9 2.20 7.22 -13.45
N ILE A 10 2.68 7.59 -14.64
CA ILE A 10 3.16 6.64 -15.64
C ILE A 10 4.32 5.81 -15.06
N LEU A 11 5.28 6.48 -14.41
CA LEU A 11 6.44 5.83 -13.81
C LEU A 11 6.07 4.93 -12.62
N SER A 12 4.91 5.15 -12.00
CA SER A 12 4.43 4.31 -10.90
C SER A 12 3.82 2.98 -11.36
N PHE A 13 3.57 2.79 -12.66
CA PHE A 13 2.88 1.61 -13.18
C PHE A 13 3.58 0.28 -12.84
N PRO A 14 4.91 0.14 -12.97
CA PRO A 14 5.61 -1.09 -12.54
C PRO A 14 5.46 -1.34 -11.03
N LEU A 15 5.54 -0.30 -10.20
CA LEU A 15 5.37 -0.42 -8.76
C LEU A 15 3.94 -0.83 -8.40
N LEU A 16 2.93 -0.23 -9.04
CA LEU A 16 1.53 -0.59 -8.86
C LEU A 16 1.28 -2.05 -9.25
N PHE A 17 1.86 -2.50 -10.36
CA PHE A 17 1.76 -3.89 -10.80
C PHE A 17 2.39 -4.87 -9.79
N LEU A 18 3.56 -4.54 -9.23
CA LEU A 18 4.19 -5.33 -8.17
C LEU A 18 3.31 -5.40 -6.90
N VAL A 19 2.70 -4.28 -6.50
CA VAL A 19 1.78 -4.25 -5.36
C VAL A 19 0.55 -5.14 -5.60
N LEU A 20 0.00 -5.13 -6.82
CA LEU A 20 -1.14 -5.98 -7.19
C LEU A 20 -0.78 -7.46 -7.17
N ILE A 21 0.38 -7.84 -7.71
CA ILE A 21 0.88 -9.22 -7.64
C ILE A 21 1.02 -9.63 -6.17
N TYR A 22 1.68 -8.80 -5.35
CA TYR A 22 1.84 -9.06 -3.93
C TYR A 22 0.50 -9.23 -3.21
N GLN A 23 -0.48 -8.35 -3.46
CA GLN A 23 -1.84 -8.47 -2.91
C GLN A 23 -2.51 -9.79 -3.28
N LYS A 24 -2.32 -10.28 -4.52
CA LYS A 24 -2.98 -11.49 -5.00
C LYS A 24 -2.32 -12.78 -4.55
N THR A 25 -1.00 -12.79 -4.36
CA THR A 25 -0.23 -14.00 -4.05
C THR A 25 0.09 -14.12 -2.56
N PHE A 26 0.98 -13.25 -2.07
CA PHE A 26 1.65 -13.39 -0.77
C PHE A 26 1.03 -12.53 0.33
N SER A 27 0.14 -11.59 0.01
CA SER A 27 -0.38 -10.66 1.02
C SER A 27 -1.17 -11.42 2.09
N PRO A 28 -0.79 -11.27 3.37
CA PRO A 28 -1.52 -11.84 4.51
C PRO A 28 -2.96 -11.31 4.63
N ASP A 29 -3.21 -10.12 4.10
CA ASP A 29 -4.51 -9.44 4.23
C ASP A 29 -5.45 -9.69 3.04
N HIS A 30 -4.91 -9.94 1.84
CA HIS A 30 -5.68 -9.99 0.58
C HIS A 30 -5.53 -11.29 -0.22
N GLY A 31 -4.40 -11.97 -0.09
CA GLY A 31 -3.99 -13.07 -0.96
C GLY A 31 -4.34 -14.44 -0.40
N LEU A 32 -3.62 -15.46 -0.88
CA LEU A 32 -3.81 -16.86 -0.48
C LEU A 32 -3.53 -17.07 1.02
N ALA A 33 -2.70 -16.22 1.62
CA ALA A 33 -2.36 -16.26 3.04
C ALA A 33 -3.44 -15.65 3.97
N ARG A 34 -4.54 -15.08 3.43
CA ARG A 34 -5.62 -14.50 4.24
C ARG A 34 -6.25 -15.48 5.22
N GLY A 35 -6.32 -16.76 4.86
CA GLY A 35 -6.84 -17.82 5.75
C GLY A 35 -6.00 -18.03 7.02
N LEU A 36 -4.72 -17.65 7.01
CA LEU A 36 -3.83 -17.77 8.17
C LEU A 36 -3.99 -16.58 9.15
N PHE A 37 -4.58 -15.48 8.70
CA PHE A 37 -4.74 -14.24 9.47
C PHE A 37 -6.20 -13.76 9.42
N PRO A 38 -7.14 -14.49 10.04
CA PRO A 38 -8.59 -14.18 9.94
C PRO A 38 -8.96 -12.80 10.50
N TYR A 39 -8.15 -12.26 11.41
CA TYR A 39 -8.34 -10.93 12.02
C TYR A 39 -7.52 -9.82 11.35
N GLY A 40 -6.89 -10.11 10.20
CA GLY A 40 -5.97 -9.19 9.52
C GLY A 40 -4.57 -9.17 10.14
N TYR A 41 -3.56 -9.00 9.29
CA TYR A 41 -2.16 -8.87 9.68
C TYR A 41 -1.78 -7.40 9.88
N CYS A 42 -2.24 -6.53 8.97
CA CYS A 42 -1.95 -5.12 9.04
C CYS A 42 -2.72 -4.44 10.18
N LYS A 43 -2.04 -3.63 10.99
CA LYS A 43 -2.68 -2.84 12.06
C LYS A 43 -3.49 -1.67 11.52
N PHE A 44 -3.25 -1.27 10.29
CA PHE A 44 -3.87 -0.10 9.72
C PHE A 44 -5.00 -0.45 8.76
N TYR A 45 -6.00 0.44 8.68
CA TYR A 45 -7.06 0.39 7.67
C TYR A 45 -7.01 1.63 6.74
N PRO A 46 -6.99 1.44 5.41
CA PRO A 46 -6.79 0.16 4.71
C PRO A 46 -5.39 -0.42 4.98
N SER A 47 -5.17 -1.69 4.61
CA SER A 47 -3.87 -2.35 4.83
C SER A 47 -2.73 -1.57 4.18
N CYS A 48 -1.48 -1.76 4.62
CA CYS A 48 -0.33 -1.06 4.04
C CYS A 48 -0.20 -1.28 2.52
N SER A 49 -0.49 -2.48 2.02
CA SER A 49 -0.46 -2.78 0.58
C SER A 49 -1.57 -2.06 -0.18
N GLU A 50 -2.77 -1.99 0.39
CA GLU A 50 -3.90 -1.27 -0.22
C GLU A 50 -3.71 0.24 -0.17
N TYR A 51 -3.19 0.77 0.94
CA TYR A 51 -2.75 2.16 1.05
C TYR A 51 -1.72 2.49 -0.03
N ALA A 52 -0.70 1.64 -0.22
CA ALA A 52 0.29 1.83 -1.26
C ALA A 52 -0.32 1.85 -2.67
N ARG A 53 -1.27 0.94 -2.96
CA ARG A 53 -2.00 0.89 -4.22
C ARG A 53 -2.77 2.18 -4.49
N LEU A 54 -3.52 2.67 -3.50
CA LEU A 54 -4.31 3.91 -3.59
C LEU A 54 -3.43 5.16 -3.75
N VAL A 55 -2.32 5.23 -3.02
CA VAL A 55 -1.35 6.34 -3.14
C VAL A 55 -0.66 6.33 -4.50
N LEU A 56 -0.20 5.18 -5.00
CA LEU A 56 0.42 5.10 -6.33
C LEU A 56 -0.59 5.46 -7.43
N ALA A 57 -1.84 5.01 -7.33
CA ALA A 57 -2.88 5.34 -8.30
C ALA A 57 -3.22 6.84 -8.31
N SER A 58 -3.25 7.50 -7.15
CA SER A 58 -3.63 8.91 -7.01
C SER A 58 -2.46 9.88 -7.23
N GLN A 59 -1.28 9.59 -6.68
CA GLN A 59 -0.13 10.48 -6.55
C GLN A 59 1.10 10.00 -7.35
N GLY A 60 1.09 8.78 -7.89
CA GLY A 60 2.24 8.20 -8.58
C GLY A 60 3.45 8.04 -7.65
N VAL A 61 4.66 8.15 -8.21
CA VAL A 61 5.91 8.03 -7.43
C VAL A 61 6.10 9.12 -6.38
N MET A 62 5.45 10.29 -6.53
CA MET A 62 5.51 11.35 -5.51
C MET A 62 4.84 10.95 -4.19
N GLY A 63 4.00 9.92 -4.21
CA GLY A 63 3.39 9.36 -3.02
C GLY A 63 4.30 8.40 -2.23
N LEU A 64 5.47 8.03 -2.75
CA LEU A 64 6.38 7.09 -2.09
C LEU A 64 6.72 7.46 -0.64
N PRO A 65 7.04 8.73 -0.29
CA PRO A 65 7.32 9.09 1.10
C PRO A 65 6.17 8.77 2.08
N LYS A 66 4.91 8.93 1.64
CA LYS A 66 3.74 8.56 2.46
C LYS A 66 3.68 7.05 2.68
N ILE A 67 3.92 6.28 1.62
CA ILE A 67 3.94 4.82 1.68
C ILE A 67 5.06 4.33 2.61
N PHE A 68 6.27 4.89 2.49
CA PHE A 68 7.39 4.54 3.37
C PHE A 68 7.10 4.87 4.83
N LYS A 69 6.58 6.07 5.12
CA LYS A 69 6.17 6.45 6.48
C LYS A 69 5.14 5.46 7.05
N ARG A 70 4.17 5.05 6.23
CA ARG A 70 3.13 4.08 6.61
C ARG A 70 3.73 2.72 6.95
N LEU A 71 4.63 2.20 6.10
CA LEU A 71 5.31 0.92 6.32
C LEU A 71 6.16 0.93 7.60
N LEU A 72 6.93 2.00 7.83
CA LEU A 72 7.74 2.16 9.05
C LEU A 72 6.89 2.25 10.32
N SER A 73 5.68 2.81 10.21
CA SER A 73 4.74 2.91 11.32
C SER A 73 4.06 1.57 11.62
N CYS A 74 3.96 0.66 10.64
CA CYS A 74 3.31 -0.63 10.78
C CYS A 74 4.26 -1.66 11.37
N ARG A 75 4.31 -1.74 12.71
CA ARG A 75 5.17 -2.66 13.46
C ARG A 75 4.41 -3.37 14.59
N PRO A 76 4.92 -4.51 15.10
CA PRO A 76 4.37 -5.15 16.29
C PRO A 76 4.27 -4.16 17.46
N GLY A 77 3.17 -4.19 18.21
CA GLY A 77 2.91 -3.27 19.32
C GLY A 77 2.29 -1.92 18.94
N GLN A 78 2.06 -1.64 17.65
CA GLN A 78 1.24 -0.48 17.29
C GLN A 78 -0.26 -0.73 17.47
N SER A 79 -0.96 0.30 17.93
CA SER A 79 -2.42 0.35 18.00
C SER A 79 -3.02 0.37 16.60
N PRO A 80 -4.11 -0.36 16.36
CA PRO A 80 -4.83 -0.28 15.11
C PRO A 80 -5.36 1.13 14.85
N ALA A 81 -5.26 1.61 13.61
CA ALA A 81 -5.73 2.95 13.26
C ALA A 81 -6.24 3.03 11.82
N VAL A 82 -7.17 3.95 11.59
CA VAL A 82 -7.66 4.31 10.26
C VAL A 82 -6.84 5.48 9.76
N ASP A 83 -6.21 5.35 8.59
CA ASP A 83 -5.50 6.45 7.94
C ASP A 83 -5.60 6.28 6.42
N LEU A 84 -6.36 7.20 5.83
CA LEU A 84 -6.77 7.18 4.44
C LEU A 84 -5.76 8.02 3.60
N PRO A 85 -5.43 7.57 2.38
CA PRO A 85 -4.37 8.13 1.54
C PRO A 85 -4.66 9.48 0.86
#